data_AF-A0A0A0NG33-F1
#
_entry.id   AF-A0A0A0NG33-F1
#
_cell.length_a   1.000
_cell.length_b   1.000
_cell.length_c   1.000
_cell.angle_alpha   90.00
_cell.angle_beta   90.00
_cell.angle_gamma   90.00
#
_symmetry.space_group_name_H-M   'P 1'
#
loop_
_entity.id
_entity.type
_entity.pdbx_description
1 polymer ?
#
loop_
_entity_poly.entity_id
_entity_poly.type
_entity_poly.pdbx_seq_one_letter_code
_entity_poly.pdbx_strand_id
1 'polypeptide(L)'
;MTPRQQLTAAAELDPSALTREQLQGWNCVLCGARLAVDQSVGTVTITRGATQTTYEVWACAPGCVTGPAPQEPTEWARFLDHAMACADCTDGERCATGNQLHDAVRAALDTATP
;
A
#
# COMPACT_ATOMS: atom_id res chain seq x y z
N MET A 1 -25.55 -6.41 13.32
CA MET A 1 -25.64 -7.10 12.02
C MET A 1 -25.26 -6.10 10.94
N THR A 2 -24.01 -6.12 10.49
CA THR A 2 -23.48 -5.16 9.49
C THR A 2 -23.64 -5.79 8.10
N PRO A 3 -24.11 -5.06 7.06
CA PRO A 3 -24.36 -5.66 5.76
C PRO A 3 -23.05 -6.15 5.16
N ARG A 4 -23.09 -7.43 4.77
CA ARG A 4 -22.04 -8.19 4.11
C ARG A 4 -21.85 -7.62 2.70
N GLN A 5 -21.01 -6.58 2.56
CA GLN A 5 -20.65 -5.95 1.27
C GLN A 5 -19.78 -6.85 0.38
N GLN A 6 -20.10 -8.15 0.32
CA GLN A 6 -19.30 -9.17 -0.36
C GLN A 6 -19.79 -9.49 -1.79
N LEU A 7 -20.81 -8.80 -2.31
CA LEU A 7 -21.37 -9.13 -3.62
C LEU A 7 -20.96 -8.20 -4.78
N THR A 8 -20.21 -7.13 -4.53
CA THR A 8 -19.97 -6.11 -5.59
C THR A 8 -18.60 -6.22 -6.25
N ALA A 9 -17.56 -6.69 -5.55
CA ALA A 9 -16.19 -6.64 -6.07
C ALA A 9 -15.98 -7.52 -7.31
N ALA A 10 -16.55 -8.73 -7.37
CA ALA A 10 -16.35 -9.63 -8.51
C ALA A 10 -17.05 -9.17 -9.80
N ALA A 11 -18.14 -8.41 -9.69
CA ALA A 11 -18.91 -7.94 -10.85
C ALA A 11 -18.25 -6.76 -11.57
N GLU A 12 -17.35 -6.03 -10.89
CA GLU A 12 -16.64 -4.86 -11.44
C GLU A 12 -15.25 -5.19 -12.00
N LEU A 13 -14.76 -6.42 -11.81
CA LEU A 13 -13.48 -6.86 -12.36
C LEU A 13 -13.63 -7.15 -13.86
N ASP A 14 -12.83 -6.47 -14.69
CA ASP A 14 -12.64 -6.85 -16.09
C ASP A 14 -11.81 -8.15 -16.14
N PRO A 15 -12.41 -9.31 -16.50
CA PRO A 15 -11.70 -10.58 -16.51
C PRO A 15 -10.57 -10.62 -17.56
N SER A 16 -10.64 -9.77 -18.59
CA SER A 16 -9.65 -9.69 -19.66
C SER A 16 -8.40 -8.90 -19.24
N ALA A 17 -8.50 -8.07 -18.20
CA ALA A 17 -7.39 -7.32 -17.62
C ALA A 17 -6.61 -8.12 -16.55
N LEU A 18 -7.14 -9.27 -16.10
CA LEU A 18 -6.51 -10.08 -15.06
C LEU A 18 -5.33 -10.89 -15.59
N THR A 19 -4.23 -10.87 -14.83
CA THR A 19 -3.07 -11.71 -15.15
C THR A 19 -3.32 -13.17 -14.77
N ARG A 20 -2.51 -14.07 -15.33
CA ARG A 20 -2.58 -15.50 -15.02
C ARG A 20 -2.39 -15.76 -13.52
N GLU A 21 -1.49 -15.02 -12.88
CA GLU A 21 -1.16 -15.13 -11.46
C GLU A 21 -2.35 -14.72 -10.59
N GLN A 22 -3.13 -13.72 -11.01
CA GLN A 22 -4.36 -13.32 -10.32
C GLN A 22 -5.46 -14.38 -10.49
N LEU A 23 -5.61 -14.95 -11.70
CA LEU A 23 -6.60 -16.00 -11.98
C LEU A 23 -6.31 -17.34 -11.28
N GLN A 24 -5.05 -17.59 -10.93
CA GLN A 24 -4.63 -18.78 -10.19
C GLN A 24 -4.59 -18.55 -8.67
N GLY A 25 -5.05 -17.39 -8.19
CA GLY A 25 -5.05 -17.09 -6.76
C GLY A 25 -3.66 -16.93 -6.16
N TRP A 26 -2.66 -16.53 -6.95
CA TRP A 26 -1.31 -16.24 -6.43
C TRP A 26 -1.14 -14.77 -6.04
N ASN A 27 -1.88 -13.87 -6.71
CA ASN A 27 -1.83 -12.44 -6.48
C ASN A 27 -3.24 -11.89 -6.19
N CYS A 28 -3.35 -10.83 -5.35
CA CYS A 28 -4.61 -10.14 -5.06
C CYS A 28 -5.21 -9.65 -6.38
N VAL A 29 -6.47 -10.00 -6.62
CA VAL A 29 -7.21 -9.59 -7.82
C VAL A 29 -7.44 -8.07 -7.87
N LEU A 30 -7.35 -7.38 -6.73
CA LEU A 30 -7.56 -5.93 -6.62
C LEU A 30 -6.26 -5.11 -6.75
N CYS A 31 -5.15 -5.52 -6.12
CA CYS A 31 -3.89 -4.74 -6.08
C CYS A 31 -2.70 -5.41 -6.78
N GLY A 32 -2.82 -6.66 -7.23
CA GLY A 32 -1.76 -7.40 -7.92
C GLY A 32 -0.61 -7.89 -7.03
N ALA A 33 -0.60 -7.58 -5.73
CA ALA A 33 0.42 -8.06 -4.80
C ALA A 33 0.31 -9.56 -4.53
N ARG A 34 1.43 -10.22 -4.20
CA ARG A 34 1.47 -11.64 -3.83
C ARG A 34 0.59 -11.88 -2.59
N LEU A 35 -0.27 -12.90 -2.63
CA LEU A 35 -1.10 -13.26 -1.49
C LEU A 35 -0.26 -13.98 -0.42
N ALA A 36 -0.36 -13.49 0.83
CA ALA A 36 0.24 -14.12 2.01
C ALA A 36 -0.83 -14.60 2.99
N VAL A 37 -1.89 -13.80 3.15
CA VAL A 37 -3.16 -14.17 3.77
C VAL A 37 -4.26 -13.70 2.82
N ASP A 38 -5.19 -14.57 2.49
CA ASP A 38 -6.19 -14.35 1.44
C ASP A 38 -7.62 -14.57 1.91
N GLN A 39 -8.55 -14.04 1.12
CA GLN A 39 -9.98 -14.30 1.20
C GLN A 39 -10.53 -14.44 -0.22
N SER A 40 -11.43 -15.42 -0.41
CA SER A 40 -12.17 -15.57 -1.66
C SER A 40 -13.14 -14.40 -1.82
N VAL A 41 -13.11 -13.76 -2.99
CA VAL A 41 -13.97 -12.61 -3.32
C VAL A 41 -15.02 -12.93 -4.37
N GLY A 42 -15.00 -14.15 -4.91
CA GLY A 42 -15.98 -14.65 -5.86
C GLY A 42 -15.33 -15.36 -7.04
N THR A 43 -16.09 -15.49 -8.12
CA THR A 43 -15.63 -16.11 -9.36
C THR A 43 -15.68 -15.14 -10.52
N VAL A 44 -14.71 -15.26 -11.44
CA VAL A 44 -14.70 -14.57 -12.71
C VAL A 44 -14.76 -15.58 -13.83
N THR A 45 -15.45 -15.24 -14.90
CA THR A 45 -15.57 -16.12 -16.07
C THR A 45 -14.95 -15.46 -17.28
N ILE A 46 -13.97 -16.13 -17.87
CA ILE A 46 -13.26 -15.67 -19.06
C ILE A 46 -13.76 -16.45 -20.27
N THR A 47 -14.11 -15.73 -21.33
CA THR A 47 -14.47 -16.31 -22.63
C THR A 47 -13.29 -16.15 -23.59
N ARG A 48 -12.80 -17.26 -24.16
CA ARG A 48 -11.77 -17.29 -25.20
C ARG A 48 -12.32 -18.06 -26.40
N GLY A 49 -12.78 -17.31 -27.41
CA GLY A 49 -13.51 -17.91 -28.53
C GLY A 49 -14.78 -18.61 -28.05
N ALA A 50 -14.93 -19.89 -28.37
CA ALA A 50 -16.08 -20.70 -27.92
C ALA A 50 -15.92 -21.29 -26.50
N THR A 51 -14.75 -21.13 -25.88
CA THR A 51 -14.47 -21.72 -24.56
C THR A 51 -14.73 -20.71 -23.46
N GLN A 52 -15.52 -21.12 -22.46
CA GLN A 52 -15.76 -20.37 -21.24
C GLN A 52 -15.08 -21.08 -20.06
N THR A 53 -14.31 -20.37 -19.26
CA THR A 53 -13.62 -20.93 -18.09
C THR A 53 -13.85 -20.04 -16.88
N THR A 54 -14.29 -20.66 -15.79
CA THR A 54 -14.57 -19.98 -14.51
C THR A 54 -13.40 -20.18 -13.58
N TYR A 55 -12.92 -19.09 -12.99
CA TYR A 55 -11.83 -19.04 -12.02
C TYR A 55 -12.33 -18.45 -10.71
N GLU A 56 -11.98 -19.07 -9.59
CA GLU A 56 -12.15 -18.43 -8.28
C GLU A 56 -11.03 -17.40 -8.07
N VAL A 57 -11.39 -16.21 -7.60
CA VAL A 57 -10.45 -15.10 -7.40
C VAL A 57 -10.34 -14.72 -5.93
N TRP A 58 -9.13 -14.31 -5.57
CA TRP A 58 -8.72 -14.10 -4.19
C TRP A 58 -8.18 -12.68 -4.01
N ALA A 59 -8.43 -12.10 -2.84
CA ALA A 59 -7.90 -10.80 -2.44
C ALA A 59 -7.16 -10.92 -1.10
N CYS A 60 -6.32 -9.94 -0.77
CA CYS A 60 -5.66 -9.90 0.54
C CYS A 60 -6.68 -9.90 1.69
N ALA A 61 -6.31 -10.47 2.83
CA ALA A 61 -7.06 -10.42 4.08
C ALA A 61 -6.23 -9.78 5.21
N PRO A 62 -6.76 -8.80 5.97
CA PRO A 62 -8.09 -8.17 5.84
C PRO A 62 -8.07 -7.02 4.80
N GLY A 63 -8.31 -7.33 3.53
CA GLY A 63 -8.36 -6.36 2.44
C GLY A 63 -6.98 -6.04 1.85
N CYS A 64 -6.97 -5.55 0.61
CA CYS A 64 -5.74 -5.07 -0.01
C CYS A 64 -5.44 -3.71 0.63
N VAL A 65 -4.42 -3.68 1.47
CA VAL A 65 -3.92 -2.45 2.07
C VAL A 65 -3.47 -1.61 0.89
N THR A 66 -4.25 -0.60 0.48
CA THR A 66 -3.65 0.60 -0.12
C THR A 66 -2.54 0.94 0.86
N GLY A 67 -1.28 0.76 0.44
CA GLY A 67 -0.12 0.79 1.31
C GLY A 67 -0.25 1.92 2.32
N PRO A 68 0.26 1.76 3.56
CA PRO A 68 -0.07 2.64 4.68
C PRO A 68 -0.24 4.07 4.18
N ALA A 69 -1.43 4.66 4.40
CA ALA A 69 -1.71 6.05 4.02
C ALA A 69 -0.46 6.85 4.35
N PRO A 70 0.07 7.69 3.42
CA PRO A 70 1.42 8.24 3.51
C PRO A 70 1.70 8.57 4.96
N GLN A 71 2.54 7.76 5.61
CA GLN A 71 2.80 8.01 7.02
C GLN A 71 3.31 9.45 7.08
N GLU A 72 2.71 10.27 7.94
CA GLU A 72 3.21 11.62 8.19
C GLU A 72 4.72 11.48 8.36
N PRO A 73 5.54 12.14 7.52
CA PRO A 73 6.96 11.88 7.49
C PRO A 73 7.48 12.08 8.91
N THR A 74 8.24 11.10 9.39
CA THR A 74 8.83 11.18 10.73
C THR A 74 9.66 12.45 10.85
N GLU A 75 9.88 12.93 12.07
CA GLU A 75 10.76 14.10 12.27
C GLU A 75 12.14 13.89 11.61
N TRP A 76 12.62 12.64 11.58
CA TRP A 76 13.82 12.26 10.85
C TRP A 76 13.69 12.45 9.33
N ALA A 77 12.60 11.99 8.72
CA ALA A 77 12.36 12.16 7.29
C ALA A 77 12.24 13.64 6.90
N ARG A 78 11.52 14.45 7.70
CA ARG A 78 11.39 15.90 7.49
C ARG A 78 12.74 16.62 7.59
N PHE A 79 13.55 16.23 8.57
CA PHE A 79 14.90 16.77 8.73
C PHE A 79 15.78 16.48 7.50
N LEU A 80 15.82 15.23 7.04
CA LEU A 80 16.61 14.85 5.87
C LEU A 80 16.15 15.54 4.59
N ASP A 81 14.83 15.60 4.36
CA ASP A 81 14.26 16.27 3.18
C ASP A 81 14.70 17.73 3.11
N HIS A 82 14.61 18.45 4.24
CA HIS A 82 15.08 19.83 4.33
C HIS A 82 16.60 19.96 4.15
N ALA A 83 17.39 19.11 4.81
CA ALA A 83 18.85 19.15 4.74
C ALA A 83 19.37 18.91 3.31
N MET A 84 18.68 18.07 2.52
CA MET A 84 19.06 17.80 1.13
C MET A 84 18.65 18.93 0.16
N ALA A 85 17.56 19.63 0.45
CA ALA A 85 16.99 20.64 -0.44
C ALA A 85 17.43 22.09 -0.13
N CYS A 86 17.86 22.39 1.10
CA CYS A 86 18.21 23.73 1.53
C CYS A 86 19.66 24.08 1.22
N ALA A 87 19.88 25.09 0.37
CA ALA A 87 21.23 25.56 0.00
C ALA A 87 22.01 26.21 1.16
N ASP A 88 21.32 26.68 2.20
CA ASP A 88 21.93 27.28 3.39
C ASP A 88 22.37 26.21 4.41
N CYS A 89 21.96 24.96 4.24
CA CYS A 89 22.46 23.84 5.02
C CYS A 89 23.73 23.30 4.36
N THR A 90 24.81 23.17 5.12
CA THR A 90 26.08 22.61 4.66
C THR A 90 26.56 21.53 5.63
N ASP A 91 27.67 20.88 5.31
CA ASP A 91 28.22 19.86 6.22
C ASP A 91 28.61 20.50 7.56
N GLY A 92 27.96 20.06 8.64
CA GLY A 92 28.17 20.57 10.00
C GLY A 92 27.45 21.89 10.34
N GLU A 93 26.85 22.58 9.38
CA GLU A 93 26.15 23.87 9.62
C GLU A 93 24.71 23.82 9.11
N ARG A 94 23.77 24.32 9.92
CA ARG A 94 22.33 24.27 9.62
C ARG A 94 21.71 25.64 9.75
N CYS A 95 20.82 25.98 8.82
CA CYS A 95 19.98 27.16 8.94
C CYS A 95 19.01 27.03 10.13
N ALA A 96 18.30 28.12 10.47
CA ALA A 96 17.37 28.13 11.61
C ALA A 96 16.30 27.03 11.52
N THR A 97 15.72 26.80 10.34
CA THR A 97 14.75 25.73 10.09
C THR A 97 15.36 24.34 10.27
N GLY A 98 16.58 24.13 9.74
CA GLY A 98 17.32 22.90 9.93
C GLY A 98 17.60 22.58 11.41
N ASN A 99 17.89 23.60 12.24
CA ASN A 99 18.06 23.43 13.68
C ASN A 99 16.75 23.04 14.38
N GLN A 100 15.62 23.65 14.02
CA GLN A 100 14.32 23.27 14.57
C GLN A 100 13.96 21.81 14.25
N LEU A 101 14.18 21.38 13.01
CA LEU A 101 13.94 19.99 12.60
C LEU A 101 14.89 19.01 13.30
N HIS A 102 16.15 19.38 13.46
CA HIS A 102 17.11 18.58 14.21
C HIS A 102 16.72 18.43 15.68
N ASP A 103 16.20 19.49 16.31
CA ASP A 103 15.71 19.43 17.69
C ASP A 103 14.46 18.55 17.82
N ALA A 104 13.55 18.60 16.84
CA ALA A 104 12.39 17.71 16.77
C ALA A 104 12.80 16.22 16.68
N VAL A 105 13.83 15.91 15.89
CA VAL A 105 14.42 14.56 15.83
C VAL A 105 14.93 14.12 17.21
N ARG A 106 15.70 14.97 17.90
CA ARG A 106 16.23 14.63 19.23
C ARG A 106 15.11 14.37 20.24
N ALA A 107 14.12 15.26 20.28
CA ALA A 107 12.97 15.09 21.16
C ALA A 107 12.21 13.78 20.85
N ALA A 108 12.02 13.44 19.58
CA ALA A 108 11.36 12.20 19.18
C ALA A 108 12.15 10.96 19.66
N LEU A 109 13.48 10.97 19.57
CA LEU A 109 14.33 9.89 20.07
C LEU A 109 14.28 9.76 21.59
N ASP A 110 14.24 10.88 22.32
CA ASP A 110 14.12 10.87 23.79
C ASP A 110 12.77 10.28 24.22
N THR A 111 11.68 10.61 23.52
CA THR A 111 10.34 10.05 23.81
C THR A 111 10.15 8.59 23.40
N ALA A 112 11.05 8.05 22.56
CA ALA A 112 11.00 6.66 22.10
C ALA A 112 11.70 5.68 23.06
N THR A 113 12.28 6.17 24.16
CA THR A 113 12.88 5.34 25.21
C THR A 113 11.79 4.96 26.23
N PRO A 114 11.49 3.65 26.44
CA PRO A 114 10.46 3.20 27.39
C PRO A 114 10.79 3.47 28.85
#